data_AF-A0A2T2N8L8-F1
#
_entry.id   AF-A0A2T2N8L8-F1
#
_cell.length_a   1.000
_cell.length_b   1.000
_cell.length_c   1.000
_cell.angle_alpha   90.00
_cell.angle_beta   90.00
_cell.angle_gamma   90.00
#
_symmetry.space_group_name_H-M   'P 1'
#
loop_
_entity.id
_entity.type
_entity.pdbx_description
1 polymer ?
#
loop_
_entity_poly.entity_id
_entity_poly.type
_entity_poly.pdbx_seq_one_letter_code
_entity_poly.pdbx_strand_id
1 'polypeptide(L)'
;MLKKLDVFHLRILETCHLCNYLGAFQDREMMFRFGNTCFVDREMAKKMLESQLNLRDTDGNPAPVIIIGHGYKFDQVHLKREWHLDITKFGSIEIRGKKHVHMIENFGIEIRDYHNGGNDAVYEMNTSLLFALFTKLYPDAGNKYPEDSSISGRILTQILSDVSEVQLAKEQHDWGFEKFCFYCDTLNDHDTCPERRAGIPPCQLCSNVRGASNARYRKKASTHLTSRCHLAKRHNLPSLPEWVVNNLSDEDWISWAAYPDDRMGEREVRVATGEAGEEQAALDKLEAAR
;
A
#
# COMPACT_ATOMS: atom_id res chain seq x y z
N MET A 1 -19.15 -17.19 7.03
CA MET A 1 -17.79 -17.00 6.46
C MET A 1 -17.15 -15.72 6.96
N LEU A 2 -17.73 -14.54 6.69
CA LEU A 2 -17.12 -13.25 7.02
C LEU A 2 -16.83 -13.01 8.52
N LYS A 3 -17.57 -13.64 9.44
CA LYS A 3 -17.28 -13.58 10.88
C LYS A 3 -15.95 -14.24 11.28
N LYS A 4 -15.38 -15.09 10.41
CA LYS A 4 -14.08 -15.74 10.61
C LYS A 4 -12.91 -14.97 9.99
N LEU A 5 -13.16 -13.79 9.43
CA LEU A 5 -12.07 -12.94 8.93
C LEU A 5 -11.22 -12.47 10.10
N ASP A 6 -9.91 -12.43 9.93
CA ASP A 6 -9.00 -11.72 10.82
C ASP A 6 -8.48 -10.51 10.05
N VAL A 7 -8.71 -9.32 10.61
CA VAL A 7 -8.40 -8.07 9.92
C VAL A 7 -7.41 -7.28 10.75
N PHE A 8 -6.37 -6.80 10.09
CA PHE A 8 -5.30 -6.03 10.70
C PHE A 8 -5.16 -4.69 9.98
N HIS A 9 -4.96 -3.63 10.75
CA HIS A 9 -4.53 -2.34 10.22
C HIS A 9 -3.25 -1.89 10.93
N LEU A 10 -2.15 -1.87 10.19
CA LEU A 10 -0.82 -1.56 10.72
C LEU A 10 -0.34 -0.22 10.16
N ARG A 11 0.14 0.65 11.03
CA ARG A 11 0.92 1.84 10.66
C ARG A 11 2.38 1.61 11.00
N ILE A 12 3.22 1.68 9.98
CA ILE A 12 4.67 1.50 10.11
C ILE A 12 5.26 2.72 10.80
N LEU A 13 5.87 2.56 11.97
CA LEU A 13 6.38 3.66 12.82
C LEU A 13 7.25 4.64 12.03
N GLU A 14 8.12 4.12 11.18
CA GLU A 14 9.06 4.87 10.35
C GLU A 14 8.35 5.83 9.37
N THR A 15 7.13 5.50 8.95
CA THR A 15 6.36 6.23 7.93
C THR A 15 4.96 6.64 8.39
N CYS A 16 4.58 6.44 9.65
CA CYS A 16 3.23 6.73 10.14
C CYS A 16 2.92 8.23 10.26
N HIS A 17 3.92 9.11 10.12
CA HIS A 17 3.71 10.56 10.00
C HIS A 17 3.14 10.96 8.62
N LEU A 18 3.02 10.00 7.70
CA LEU A 18 2.46 10.21 6.37
C LEU A 18 0.96 10.06 6.40
N CYS A 19 0.30 11.22 6.38
CA CYS A 19 -1.15 11.30 6.28
C CYS A 19 -1.54 11.56 4.83
N ASN A 20 -2.62 10.89 4.40
CA ASN A 20 -3.25 11.20 3.13
C ASN A 20 -4.17 12.42 3.31
N TYR A 21 -3.67 13.61 3.00
CA TYR A 21 -4.44 14.86 3.11
C TYR A 21 -5.45 15.08 1.96
N LEU A 22 -5.78 14.03 1.20
CA LEU A 22 -6.85 14.10 0.20
C LEU A 22 -8.21 14.14 0.91
N GLY A 23 -8.72 15.36 1.11
CA GLY A 23 -9.98 15.64 1.81
C GLY A 23 -9.74 16.27 3.18
N ALA A 24 -10.56 17.26 3.54
CA ALA A 24 -10.37 18.15 4.70
C ALA A 24 -10.53 17.49 6.10
N PHE A 25 -10.46 16.16 6.20
CA PHE A 25 -10.69 15.45 7.45
C PHE A 25 -9.36 14.96 8.01
N GLN A 26 -9.01 15.47 9.19
CA GLN A 26 -7.88 14.98 9.97
C GLN A 26 -8.18 13.54 10.44
N ASP A 27 -7.14 12.70 10.51
CA ASP A 27 -7.14 11.38 11.14
C ASP A 27 -7.96 10.27 10.47
N ARG A 28 -8.34 10.40 9.19
CA ARG A 28 -9.07 9.33 8.46
C ARG A 28 -8.34 8.01 8.47
N GLU A 29 -7.02 8.04 8.44
CA GLU A 29 -6.21 6.84 8.46
C GLU A 29 -6.22 6.15 9.84
N MET A 30 -6.70 6.80 10.89
CA MET A 30 -6.93 6.20 12.21
C MET A 30 -8.35 5.62 12.35
N MET A 31 -9.26 5.93 11.44
CA MET A 31 -10.66 5.47 11.42
C MET A 31 -10.79 4.06 10.83
N PHE A 32 -10.10 3.09 11.42
CA PHE A 32 -10.23 1.69 11.05
C PHE A 32 -11.54 1.12 11.62
N ARG A 33 -12.43 0.65 10.74
CA ARG A 33 -13.79 0.23 11.14
C ARG A 33 -13.89 -1.22 11.59
N PHE A 34 -12.87 -2.04 11.30
CA PHE A 34 -12.91 -3.48 11.53
C PHE A 34 -11.92 -3.93 12.62
N GLY A 35 -11.53 -3.02 13.51
CA GLY A 35 -10.58 -3.31 14.59
C GLY A 35 -9.85 -2.04 15.03
N ASN A 36 -8.72 -2.23 15.72
CA ASN A 36 -7.86 -1.13 16.15
C ASN A 36 -6.65 -0.98 15.22
N THR A 37 -6.25 0.27 14.99
CA THR A 37 -4.99 0.57 14.30
C THR A 37 -3.84 0.28 15.25
N CYS A 38 -2.86 -0.49 14.81
CA CYS A 38 -1.65 -0.76 15.59
C CYS A 38 -0.44 -0.09 14.92
N PHE A 39 0.48 0.42 15.74
CA PHE A 39 1.75 0.98 15.31
C PHE A 39 2.86 -0.03 15.54
N VAL A 40 3.58 -0.37 14.48
CA VAL A 40 4.62 -1.39 14.50
C VAL A 40 5.85 -0.90 13.74
N ASP A 41 7.04 -1.32 14.14
CA ASP A 41 8.21 -1.13 13.27
C ASP A 41 8.10 -2.03 12.03
N ARG A 42 8.94 -1.75 11.03
CA ARG A 42 8.94 -2.49 9.77
C ARG A 42 9.22 -3.99 9.96
N GLU A 43 10.14 -4.35 10.84
CA GLU A 43 10.53 -5.74 11.05
C GLU A 43 9.41 -6.57 11.66
N MET A 44 8.68 -5.99 12.62
CA MET A 44 7.49 -6.58 13.21
C MET A 44 6.39 -6.76 12.15
N ALA A 45 6.11 -5.73 11.35
CA ALA A 45 5.11 -5.80 10.28
C ALA A 45 5.44 -6.91 9.26
N LYS A 46 6.72 -7.04 8.89
CA LYS A 46 7.21 -8.11 8.03
C LYS A 46 6.97 -9.49 8.64
N LYS A 47 7.34 -9.70 9.90
CA LYS A 47 7.12 -10.98 10.60
C LYS A 47 5.65 -11.35 10.69
N MET A 48 4.77 -10.37 10.93
CA MET A 48 3.32 -10.58 10.93
C MET A 48 2.82 -11.01 9.56
N LEU A 49 3.25 -10.35 8.48
CA LEU A 49 2.86 -10.75 7.13
C LEU A 49 3.38 -12.16 6.80
N GLU A 50 4.64 -12.45 7.13
CA GLU A 50 5.22 -13.79 6.95
C GLU A 50 4.47 -14.86 7.76
N SER A 51 3.99 -14.57 8.96
CA SER A 51 3.22 -15.56 9.74
C SER A 51 1.89 -15.91 9.06
N GLN A 52 1.22 -14.93 8.44
CA GLN A 52 -0.01 -15.17 7.67
C GLN A 52 0.26 -15.94 6.38
N LEU A 53 1.39 -15.68 5.72
CA LEU A 53 1.79 -16.36 4.49
C LEU A 53 2.29 -17.80 4.70
N ASN A 54 2.64 -18.15 5.94
CA ASN A 54 3.16 -19.47 6.32
C ASN A 54 2.18 -20.28 7.19
N LEU A 55 0.89 -19.94 7.16
CA LEU A 55 -0.15 -20.71 7.84
C LEU A 55 -0.14 -22.18 7.36
N ARG A 56 -0.50 -23.08 8.26
CA ARG A 56 -0.63 -24.52 7.98
C ARG A 56 -2.09 -24.95 8.14
N ASP A 57 -2.49 -25.93 7.35
CA ASP A 57 -3.80 -26.56 7.47
C ASP A 57 -3.86 -27.50 8.70
N THR A 58 -5.00 -28.17 8.88
CA THR A 58 -5.23 -29.10 10.00
C THR A 58 -4.31 -30.31 9.99
N ASP A 59 -3.74 -30.65 8.84
CA ASP A 59 -2.82 -31.78 8.66
C ASP A 59 -1.35 -31.33 8.75
N GLY A 60 -1.11 -30.04 8.98
CA GLY A 60 0.23 -29.45 9.09
C GLY A 60 0.87 -29.12 7.75
N ASN A 61 0.17 -29.26 6.62
CA ASN A 61 0.70 -28.85 5.31
C ASN A 61 0.61 -27.33 5.15
N PRO A 62 1.46 -26.69 4.32
CA PRO A 62 1.32 -25.28 3.99
C PRO A 62 -0.08 -24.99 3.43
N ALA A 63 -0.79 -24.03 4.03
CA ALA A 63 -2.11 -23.64 3.56
C ALA A 63 -2.00 -22.93 2.20
N PRO A 64 -2.93 -23.16 1.26
CA PRO A 64 -2.96 -22.41 0.01
C PRO A 64 -3.25 -20.94 0.28
N VAL A 65 -2.40 -20.06 -0.24
CA VAL A 65 -2.51 -18.61 -0.08
C VAL A 65 -2.94 -17.97 -1.41
N ILE A 66 -3.96 -17.11 -1.33
CA ILE A 66 -4.40 -16.24 -2.43
C ILE A 66 -4.24 -14.80 -1.95
N ILE A 67 -3.42 -14.03 -2.66
CA ILE A 67 -3.25 -12.59 -2.41
C ILE A 67 -4.31 -11.83 -3.19
N ILE A 68 -5.04 -10.94 -2.52
CA ILE A 68 -6.04 -10.07 -3.13
C ILE A 68 -5.58 -8.63 -2.93
N GLY A 69 -5.61 -7.82 -3.98
CA GLY A 69 -5.29 -6.40 -3.84
C GLY A 69 -5.56 -5.56 -5.08
N HIS A 70 -5.85 -4.29 -4.84
CA HIS A 70 -6.01 -3.27 -5.86
C HIS A 70 -4.66 -2.58 -6.13
N GLY A 71 -4.13 -2.72 -7.35
CA GLY A 71 -2.79 -2.21 -7.68
C GLY A 71 -1.65 -3.11 -7.19
N TYR A 72 -1.94 -4.38 -6.93
CA TYR A 72 -1.04 -5.42 -6.41
C TYR A 72 0.38 -5.42 -7.00
N LYS A 73 0.55 -5.11 -8.30
CA LYS A 73 1.87 -5.05 -8.94
C LYS A 73 2.82 -4.06 -8.28
N PHE A 74 2.31 -2.91 -7.82
CA PHE A 74 3.14 -1.93 -7.11
C PHE A 74 3.53 -2.48 -5.74
N ASP A 75 2.59 -3.07 -5.01
CA ASP A 75 2.84 -3.66 -3.70
C ASP A 75 3.87 -4.79 -3.78
N GLN A 76 3.82 -5.62 -4.82
CA GLN A 76 4.84 -6.66 -5.08
C GLN A 76 6.25 -6.08 -5.18
N VAL A 77 6.42 -5.01 -5.98
CA VAL A 77 7.71 -4.35 -6.17
C VAL A 77 8.20 -3.77 -4.84
N HIS A 78 7.31 -3.10 -4.09
CA HIS A 78 7.66 -2.53 -2.80
C HIS A 78 8.02 -3.59 -1.76
N LEU A 79 7.22 -4.65 -1.61
CA LEU A 79 7.48 -5.73 -0.65
C LEU A 79 8.77 -6.49 -0.99
N LYS A 80 9.03 -6.76 -2.28
CA LYS A 80 10.27 -7.42 -2.69
C LYS A 80 11.50 -6.53 -2.45
N ARG A 81 11.41 -5.24 -2.78
CA ARG A 81 12.54 -4.32 -2.68
C ARG A 81 12.84 -3.90 -1.25
N GLU A 82 11.80 -3.52 -0.50
CA GLU A 82 11.96 -2.86 0.80
C GLU A 82 11.90 -3.86 1.95
N TRP A 83 11.14 -4.95 1.80
CA TRP A 83 10.95 -5.95 2.85
C TRP A 83 11.63 -7.27 2.51
N HIS A 84 12.25 -7.39 1.32
CA HIS A 84 12.85 -8.63 0.84
C HIS A 84 11.88 -9.81 0.86
N LEU A 85 10.60 -9.53 0.60
CA LEU A 85 9.52 -10.52 0.62
C LEU A 85 9.02 -10.77 -0.80
N ASP A 86 9.33 -11.94 -1.34
CA ASP A 86 8.81 -12.34 -2.65
C ASP A 86 7.45 -13.05 -2.51
N ILE A 87 6.40 -12.31 -2.79
CA ILE A 87 5.01 -12.81 -2.77
C ILE A 87 4.56 -13.35 -4.13
N THR A 88 5.40 -13.30 -5.17
CA THR A 88 5.04 -13.80 -6.51
C THR A 88 4.90 -15.32 -6.56
N LYS A 89 5.43 -16.02 -5.54
CA LYS A 89 5.28 -17.47 -5.36
C LYS A 89 3.87 -17.91 -4.95
N PHE A 90 2.98 -16.99 -4.56
CA PHE A 90 1.61 -17.30 -4.16
C PHE A 90 0.62 -17.02 -5.30
N GLY A 91 -0.54 -17.68 -5.27
CA GLY A 91 -1.65 -17.32 -6.16
C GLY A 91 -2.12 -15.90 -5.86
N SER A 92 -2.58 -15.17 -6.88
CA SER A 92 -3.07 -13.80 -6.69
C SER A 92 -4.30 -13.48 -7.55
N ILE A 93 -5.21 -12.70 -6.98
CA ILE A 93 -6.36 -12.10 -7.66
C ILE A 93 -6.15 -10.58 -7.62
N GLU A 94 -6.07 -9.96 -8.79
CA GLU A 94 -5.98 -8.51 -8.93
C GLU A 94 -7.35 -7.99 -9.38
N ILE A 95 -8.02 -7.18 -8.54
CA ILE A 95 -9.21 -6.47 -9.00
C ILE A 95 -8.74 -5.30 -9.88
N ARG A 96 -8.93 -5.46 -11.19
CA ARG A 96 -8.62 -4.41 -12.17
C ARG A 96 -9.87 -3.58 -12.44
N GLY A 97 -9.78 -2.28 -12.16
CA GLY A 97 -10.83 -1.34 -12.54
C GLY A 97 -10.42 0.08 -12.17
N LYS A 98 -10.71 1.05 -13.05
CA LYS A 98 -10.36 2.45 -12.79
C LYS A 98 -11.12 3.07 -11.60
N LYS A 99 -12.15 2.38 -11.06
CA LYS A 99 -13.04 2.88 -10.01
C LYS A 99 -13.51 1.75 -9.08
N HIS A 100 -12.63 1.24 -8.22
CA HIS A 100 -12.97 0.25 -7.18
C HIS A 100 -14.22 0.64 -6.38
N VAL A 101 -14.28 1.90 -5.94
CA VAL A 101 -15.44 2.53 -5.30
C VAL A 101 -16.76 2.22 -6.02
N HIS A 102 -16.83 2.42 -7.34
CA HIS A 102 -18.07 2.21 -8.08
C HIS A 102 -18.50 0.75 -8.10
N MET A 103 -17.56 -0.20 -8.08
CA MET A 103 -17.89 -1.63 -8.03
C MET A 103 -18.54 -2.00 -6.69
N ILE A 104 -17.98 -1.49 -5.60
CA ILE A 104 -18.54 -1.67 -4.25
C ILE A 104 -19.95 -1.04 -4.17
N GLU A 105 -20.10 0.21 -4.65
CA GLU A 105 -21.38 0.93 -4.63
C GLU A 105 -22.46 0.27 -5.51
N ASN A 106 -22.08 -0.35 -6.64
CA ASN A 106 -23.02 -1.09 -7.48
C ASN A 106 -23.56 -2.37 -6.82
N PHE A 107 -22.89 -2.89 -5.79
CA PHE A 107 -23.45 -3.91 -4.89
C PHE A 107 -24.30 -3.29 -3.76
N GLY A 108 -24.57 -1.98 -3.77
CA GLY A 108 -25.32 -1.31 -2.71
C GLY A 108 -24.59 -1.25 -1.37
N ILE A 109 -23.26 -1.40 -1.37
CA ILE A 109 -22.42 -1.24 -0.19
C ILE A 109 -22.07 0.23 -0.01
N GLU A 110 -22.40 0.79 1.15
CA GLU A 110 -21.99 2.14 1.53
C GLU A 110 -20.53 2.15 2.00
N ILE A 111 -19.68 2.88 1.29
CA ILE A 111 -18.28 3.04 1.65
C ILE A 111 -18.13 4.14 2.69
N ARG A 112 -17.45 3.84 3.81
CA ARG A 112 -17.05 4.84 4.80
C ARG A 112 -15.55 4.73 5.05
N ASP A 113 -14.92 5.87 5.34
CA ASP A 113 -13.51 5.96 5.74
C ASP A 113 -12.53 5.32 4.72
N TYR A 114 -12.76 5.57 3.43
CA TYR A 114 -12.05 5.02 2.26
C TYR A 114 -10.56 5.41 2.13
N HIS A 115 -9.96 6.07 3.12
CA HIS A 115 -8.54 6.45 3.11
C HIS A 115 -7.73 5.78 4.22
N ASN A 116 -8.28 4.69 4.76
CA ASN A 116 -7.62 3.78 5.68
C ASN A 116 -7.32 2.46 4.95
N GLY A 117 -6.07 2.00 4.98
CA GLY A 117 -5.65 0.80 4.24
C GLY A 117 -6.30 -0.49 4.72
N GLY A 118 -6.65 -0.58 6.01
CA GLY A 118 -7.35 -1.74 6.56
C GLY A 118 -8.81 -1.81 6.07
N ASN A 119 -9.50 -0.67 6.01
CA ASN A 119 -10.85 -0.59 5.43
C ASN A 119 -10.83 -0.98 3.95
N ASP A 120 -9.89 -0.43 3.18
CA ASP A 120 -9.74 -0.74 1.74
C ASP A 120 -9.53 -2.24 1.51
N ALA A 121 -8.66 -2.89 2.28
CA ALA A 121 -8.44 -4.34 2.21
C ALA A 121 -9.71 -5.17 2.50
N VAL A 122 -10.54 -4.74 3.47
CA VAL A 122 -11.80 -5.42 3.77
C VAL A 122 -12.81 -5.24 2.63
N TYR A 123 -12.96 -4.04 2.10
CA TYR A 123 -13.86 -3.78 0.98
C TYR A 123 -13.43 -4.56 -0.26
N GLU A 124 -12.15 -4.53 -0.61
CA GLU A 124 -11.54 -5.28 -1.72
C GLU A 124 -11.79 -6.79 -1.61
N MET A 125 -11.56 -7.36 -0.43
CA MET A 125 -11.82 -8.78 -0.18
C MET A 125 -13.31 -9.13 -0.32
N ASN A 126 -14.21 -8.30 0.23
CA ASN A 126 -15.65 -8.55 0.12
C ASN A 126 -16.12 -8.46 -1.33
N THR A 127 -15.68 -7.45 -2.07
CA THR A 127 -15.98 -7.31 -3.50
C THR A 127 -15.43 -8.47 -4.32
N SER A 128 -14.21 -8.94 -4.04
CA SER A 128 -13.66 -10.15 -4.65
C SER A 128 -14.55 -11.38 -4.43
N LEU A 129 -15.02 -11.58 -3.19
CA LEU A 129 -15.89 -12.69 -2.86
C LEU A 129 -17.26 -12.60 -3.54
N LEU A 130 -17.83 -11.39 -3.63
CA LEU A 130 -19.09 -11.14 -4.33
C LEU A 130 -18.97 -11.48 -5.83
N PHE A 131 -17.86 -11.10 -6.47
CA PHE A 131 -17.60 -11.48 -7.86
C PHE A 131 -17.36 -12.98 -8.03
N ALA A 132 -16.56 -13.59 -7.16
CA ALA A 132 -16.26 -15.03 -7.23
C ALA A 132 -17.51 -15.90 -7.03
N LEU A 133 -18.46 -15.42 -6.24
CA LEU A 133 -19.70 -16.13 -5.91
C LEU A 133 -20.92 -15.57 -6.66
N PHE A 134 -20.72 -14.67 -7.62
CA PHE A 134 -21.78 -13.84 -8.19
C PHE A 134 -22.96 -14.66 -8.72
N THR A 135 -22.68 -15.65 -9.57
CA THR A 135 -23.72 -16.49 -10.20
C THR A 135 -24.47 -17.36 -9.19
N LYS A 136 -23.87 -17.65 -8.05
CA LYS A 136 -24.49 -18.41 -6.96
C LYS A 136 -25.34 -17.53 -6.06
N LEU A 137 -24.88 -16.30 -5.81
CA LEU A 137 -25.59 -15.33 -4.96
C LEU A 137 -26.73 -14.64 -5.70
N TYR A 138 -26.56 -14.41 -7.00
CA TYR A 138 -27.49 -13.65 -7.85
C TYR A 138 -27.76 -14.39 -9.17
N PRO A 139 -28.37 -15.59 -9.13
CA PRO A 139 -28.58 -16.42 -10.32
C PRO A 139 -29.40 -15.71 -11.42
N ASP A 140 -30.30 -14.82 -11.03
CA ASP A 140 -31.21 -14.12 -11.95
C ASP A 140 -30.64 -12.82 -12.54
N ALA A 141 -29.48 -12.35 -12.05
CA ALA A 141 -28.89 -11.06 -12.48
C ALA A 141 -28.19 -11.13 -13.84
N GLY A 142 -27.90 -12.34 -14.34
CA GLY A 142 -27.18 -12.55 -15.60
C GLY A 142 -25.79 -11.87 -15.60
N ASN A 143 -25.57 -10.96 -16.55
CA ASN A 143 -24.31 -10.20 -16.69
C ASN A 143 -24.40 -8.75 -16.16
N LYS A 144 -25.40 -8.45 -15.31
CA LYS A 144 -25.61 -7.13 -14.73
C LYS A 144 -25.50 -7.21 -13.21
N TYR A 145 -25.30 -6.07 -12.54
CA TYR A 145 -25.45 -6.01 -11.08
C TYR A 145 -26.90 -6.34 -10.69
N PRO A 146 -27.12 -6.97 -9.52
CA PRO A 146 -28.45 -7.35 -9.09
C PRO A 146 -29.30 -6.11 -8.77
N GLU A 147 -30.58 -6.15 -9.09
CA GLU A 147 -31.54 -5.10 -8.70
C GLU A 147 -31.73 -5.06 -7.17
N ASP A 148 -31.74 -6.23 -6.53
CA ASP A 148 -31.63 -6.39 -5.08
C ASP A 148 -30.30 -7.03 -4.72
N SER A 149 -29.39 -6.24 -4.13
CA SER A 149 -28.09 -6.74 -3.71
C SER A 149 -28.11 -7.50 -2.37
N SER A 150 -29.28 -7.63 -1.74
CA SER A 150 -29.43 -8.36 -0.49
C SER A 150 -29.06 -9.84 -0.63
N ILE A 151 -28.44 -10.40 0.41
CA ILE A 151 -28.15 -11.83 0.50
C ILE A 151 -29.03 -12.39 1.62
N SER A 152 -29.92 -13.32 1.26
CA SER A 152 -30.88 -13.90 2.19
C SER A 152 -31.72 -12.85 2.92
N GLY A 153 -32.17 -11.82 2.20
CA GLY A 153 -32.99 -10.72 2.73
C GLY A 153 -32.23 -9.70 3.58
N ARG A 154 -30.89 -9.78 3.64
CA ARG A 154 -30.04 -8.85 4.38
C ARG A 154 -29.25 -7.98 3.43
N ILE A 155 -29.33 -6.66 3.59
CA ILE A 155 -28.54 -5.71 2.81
C ILE A 155 -27.05 -5.83 3.15
N LEU A 156 -26.19 -5.72 2.14
CA LEU A 156 -24.74 -5.94 2.29
C LEU A 156 -24.07 -4.96 3.28
N THR A 157 -24.51 -3.70 3.32
CA THR A 157 -24.02 -2.70 4.30
C THR A 157 -24.29 -3.13 5.75
N GLN A 158 -25.42 -3.80 6.01
CA GLN A 158 -25.71 -4.33 7.34
C GLN A 158 -24.84 -5.55 7.65
N ILE A 159 -24.62 -6.43 6.66
CA ILE A 159 -23.71 -7.58 6.82
C ILE A 159 -22.29 -7.10 7.16
N LEU A 160 -21.78 -6.04 6.51
CA LEU A 160 -20.46 -5.48 6.85
C LEU A 160 -20.42 -4.81 8.22
N SER A 161 -21.53 -4.19 8.65
CA SER A 161 -21.65 -3.64 10.00
C SER A 161 -21.57 -4.75 11.06
N ASP A 162 -22.30 -5.86 10.87
CA ASP A 162 -22.18 -7.03 11.76
C ASP A 162 -20.75 -7.59 11.81
N VAL A 163 -20.05 -7.60 10.66
CA VAL A 163 -18.66 -8.08 10.61
C VAL A 163 -17.77 -7.14 11.41
N SER A 164 -17.92 -5.82 11.22
CA SER A 164 -17.22 -4.80 12.01
C SER A 164 -17.44 -4.99 13.51
N GLU A 165 -18.68 -5.17 13.96
CA GLU A 165 -19.01 -5.43 15.38
C GLU A 165 -18.32 -6.69 15.91
N VAL A 166 -18.35 -7.78 15.14
CA VAL A 166 -17.68 -9.04 15.52
C VAL A 166 -16.17 -8.86 15.62
N GLN A 167 -15.55 -8.12 14.68
CA GLN A 167 -14.10 -7.89 14.73
C GLN A 167 -13.71 -6.98 15.90
N LEU A 168 -14.48 -5.92 16.15
CA LEU A 168 -14.25 -5.00 17.27
C LEU A 168 -14.40 -5.68 18.64
N ALA A 169 -15.19 -6.76 18.71
CA ALA A 169 -15.34 -7.56 19.92
C ALA A 169 -14.22 -8.59 20.14
N LYS A 170 -13.34 -8.82 19.16
CA LYS A 170 -12.20 -9.72 19.34
C LYS A 170 -11.14 -9.08 20.23
N GLU A 171 -10.44 -9.92 20.98
CA GLU A 171 -9.25 -9.48 21.70
C GLU A 171 -8.23 -8.96 20.69
N GLN A 172 -7.68 -7.78 20.98
CA GLN A 172 -6.66 -7.17 20.15
C GLN A 172 -5.38 -8.01 20.23
N HIS A 173 -4.71 -8.20 19.10
CA HIS A 173 -3.41 -8.82 19.09
C HIS A 173 -2.41 -8.02 19.93
N ASP A 174 -1.49 -8.73 20.59
CA ASP A 174 -0.44 -8.19 21.45
C ASP A 174 0.72 -7.53 20.68
N TRP A 175 0.53 -7.28 19.38
CA TRP A 175 1.55 -6.73 18.50
C TRP A 175 1.49 -5.21 18.43
N GLY A 176 2.67 -4.60 18.59
CA GLY A 176 2.85 -3.17 18.42
C GLY A 176 2.21 -2.34 19.53
N PHE A 177 1.90 -1.10 19.19
CA PHE A 177 1.37 -0.11 20.11
C PHE A 177 0.03 0.40 19.62
N GLU A 178 -0.94 0.57 20.51
CA GLU A 178 -2.25 1.14 20.17
C GLU A 178 -2.12 2.59 19.72
N LYS A 179 -1.17 3.32 20.31
CA LYS A 179 -0.99 4.76 20.12
C LYS A 179 0.48 5.07 19.93
N PHE A 180 0.74 6.04 19.06
CA PHE A 180 2.09 6.52 18.80
C PHE A 180 2.06 7.98 18.39
N CYS A 181 2.81 8.81 19.11
CA CYS A 181 3.03 10.18 18.70
C CYS A 181 4.32 10.30 17.90
N PHE A 182 4.18 10.48 16.59
CA PHE A 182 5.33 10.64 15.68
C PHE A 182 6.08 11.97 15.84
N TYR A 183 5.63 12.86 16.74
CA TYR A 183 6.30 14.12 17.02
C TYR A 183 7.37 13.99 18.11
N CYS A 184 7.09 13.24 19.17
CA CYS A 184 8.02 13.01 20.28
C CYS A 184 8.48 11.55 20.40
N ASP A 185 8.06 10.70 19.48
CA ASP A 185 8.36 9.26 19.43
C ASP A 185 7.97 8.49 20.70
N THR A 186 6.99 9.00 21.45
CA THR A 186 6.49 8.32 22.65
C THR A 186 5.35 7.36 22.30
N LEU A 187 5.39 6.20 22.94
CA LEU A 187 4.36 5.15 22.88
C LEU A 187 3.13 5.44 23.76
N ASN A 188 3.05 6.66 24.31
CA ASN A 188 1.96 7.07 25.19
C ASN A 188 0.99 7.96 24.44
N ASP A 189 -0.29 7.77 24.73
CA ASP A 189 -1.32 8.72 24.36
C ASP A 189 -1.05 10.07 25.00
N HIS A 190 -1.16 11.11 24.22
CA HIS A 190 -1.29 12.45 24.77
C HIS A 190 -2.04 13.30 23.75
N ASP A 191 -3.17 13.83 24.18
CA ASP A 191 -4.03 14.69 23.36
C ASP A 191 -3.27 15.91 22.81
N THR A 192 -2.24 16.37 23.55
CA THR A 192 -1.43 17.52 23.18
C THR A 192 0.05 17.25 23.35
N CYS A 193 0.74 17.06 22.23
CA CYS A 193 2.18 16.81 22.22
C CYS A 193 2.94 18.09 22.57
N PRO A 194 3.78 18.08 23.63
CA PRO A 194 4.62 19.22 23.97
C PRO A 194 5.51 19.64 22.79
N GLU A 195 6.10 18.67 22.08
CA GLU A 195 6.94 18.90 20.90
C GLU A 195 6.16 19.51 19.73
N ARG A 196 4.89 19.11 19.54
CA ARG A 196 4.02 19.73 18.53
C ARG A 196 3.74 21.20 18.86
N ARG A 197 3.54 21.53 20.15
CA ARG A 197 3.29 22.90 20.61
C ARG A 197 4.54 23.79 20.58
N ALA A 198 5.71 23.21 20.86
CA ALA A 198 7.00 23.91 20.83
C ALA A 198 7.43 24.32 19.40
N GLY A 199 6.74 23.80 18.37
CA GLY A 199 7.07 24.05 16.98
C GLY A 199 8.17 23.10 16.54
N ILE A 200 7.77 22.03 15.85
CA ILE A 200 8.71 21.03 15.33
C ILE A 200 9.70 21.73 14.40
N PRO A 201 11.02 21.56 14.59
CA PRO A 201 12.00 22.06 13.63
C PRO A 201 11.66 21.50 12.25
N PRO A 202 11.54 22.35 11.21
CA PRO A 202 11.19 21.87 9.89
C PRO A 202 12.25 20.86 9.42
N CYS A 203 11.81 19.81 8.75
CA CYS A 203 12.68 18.84 8.11
C CYS A 203 13.72 19.54 7.24
N GLN A 204 15.00 19.41 7.63
CA GLN A 204 16.12 20.11 6.99
C GLN A 204 16.28 19.69 5.53
N LEU A 205 16.04 18.42 5.20
CA LEU A 205 16.11 17.94 3.83
C LEU A 205 15.04 18.61 2.95
N CYS A 206 13.79 18.65 3.44
CA CYS A 206 12.67 19.26 2.73
C CYS A 206 12.72 20.79 2.73
N SER A 207 13.26 21.43 3.77
CA SER A 207 13.39 22.89 3.82
C SER A 207 14.49 23.38 2.88
N ASN A 208 15.59 22.62 2.78
CA ASN A 208 16.80 23.06 2.08
C ASN A 208 16.85 22.63 0.62
N VAL A 209 15.95 21.75 0.17
CA VAL A 209 15.90 21.33 -1.23
C VAL A 209 15.64 22.53 -2.15
N ARG A 210 16.49 22.70 -3.16
CA ARG A 210 16.47 23.86 -4.08
C ARG A 210 15.57 23.63 -5.29
N GLY A 211 15.30 24.71 -6.04
CA GLY A 211 14.54 24.67 -7.30
C GLY A 211 13.03 24.88 -7.14
N ALA A 212 12.38 25.40 -8.19
CA ALA A 212 10.94 25.68 -8.20
C ALA A 212 10.11 24.38 -8.16
N SER A 213 10.57 23.32 -8.82
CA SER A 213 9.93 21.99 -8.84
C SER A 213 9.78 21.37 -7.44
N ASN A 214 10.67 21.73 -6.50
CA ASN A 214 10.65 21.23 -5.12
C ASN A 214 9.90 22.14 -4.14
N ALA A 215 9.23 23.21 -4.59
CA ALA A 215 8.50 24.13 -3.72
C ALA A 215 7.43 23.41 -2.86
N ARG A 216 6.82 22.34 -3.39
CA ARG A 216 5.84 21.53 -2.64
C ARG A 216 6.44 20.83 -1.42
N TYR A 217 7.72 20.44 -1.47
CA TYR A 217 8.39 19.77 -0.35
C TYR A 217 8.78 20.76 0.75
N ARG A 218 9.28 21.95 0.36
CA ARG A 218 9.54 23.05 1.30
C ARG A 218 8.28 23.45 2.09
N LYS A 219 7.11 23.52 1.44
CA LYS A 219 5.82 23.78 2.10
C LYS A 219 5.42 22.70 3.11
N LYS A 220 5.90 21.47 2.95
CA LYS A 220 5.63 20.33 3.85
C LYS A 220 6.74 20.09 4.87
N ALA A 221 7.80 20.91 4.89
CA ALA A 221 8.93 20.67 5.78
C ALA A 221 8.54 20.73 7.27
N SER A 222 7.52 21.51 7.63
CA SER A 222 7.02 21.61 9.02
C SER A 222 6.12 20.46 9.47
N THR A 223 5.80 19.49 8.59
CA THR A 223 4.88 18.40 8.94
C THR A 223 5.58 17.16 9.48
N HIS A 224 6.92 17.14 9.51
CA HIS A 224 7.71 15.97 9.87
C HIS A 224 9.14 16.34 10.29
N LEU A 225 9.78 15.44 11.03
CA LEU A 225 11.19 15.54 11.43
C LEU A 225 12.13 15.13 10.30
N THR A 226 13.35 15.70 10.27
CA THR A 226 14.41 15.33 9.31
C THR A 226 14.71 13.83 9.33
N SER A 227 14.81 13.25 10.53
CA SER A 227 15.08 11.82 10.75
C SER A 227 14.00 10.89 10.15
N ARG A 228 12.80 11.41 9.91
CA ARG A 228 11.66 10.67 9.36
C ARG A 228 11.36 11.05 7.91
N CYS A 229 12.20 11.84 7.25
CA CYS A 229 11.94 12.33 5.90
C CYS A 229 12.04 11.23 4.83
N HIS A 230 10.89 10.71 4.40
CA HIS A 230 10.80 9.85 3.21
C HIS A 230 10.72 10.64 1.88
N LEU A 231 10.43 11.95 1.94
CA LEU A 231 10.28 12.80 0.75
C LEU A 231 11.61 13.10 0.06
N ALA A 232 12.72 12.94 0.78
CA ALA A 232 14.05 13.26 0.27
C ALA A 232 14.38 12.52 -1.03
N LYS A 233 13.98 11.25 -1.14
CA LYS A 233 14.17 10.44 -2.35
C LYS A 233 13.33 10.90 -3.54
N ARG A 234 12.26 11.65 -3.27
CA ARG A 234 11.35 12.21 -4.30
C ARG A 234 11.71 13.64 -4.69
N HIS A 235 12.76 14.21 -4.10
CA HIS A 235 13.25 15.52 -4.49
C HIS A 235 13.71 15.50 -5.93
N ASN A 236 13.27 16.47 -6.73
CA ASN A 236 13.73 16.64 -8.08
C ASN A 236 15.09 17.36 -8.06
N LEU A 237 16.16 16.59 -7.87
CA LEU A 237 17.51 17.09 -7.97
C LEU A 237 17.89 17.21 -9.46
N PRO A 238 18.45 18.35 -9.91
CA PRO A 238 18.96 18.47 -11.26
C PRO A 238 20.11 17.48 -11.46
N SER A 239 20.20 16.88 -12.66
CA SER A 239 21.35 16.07 -13.04
C SER A 239 22.63 16.90 -12.93
N LEU A 240 23.72 16.26 -12.50
CA LEU A 240 25.04 16.88 -12.59
C LEU A 240 25.35 17.20 -14.06
N PRO A 241 26.06 18.30 -14.35
CA PRO A 241 26.55 18.56 -15.69
C PRO A 241 27.35 17.36 -16.22
N GLU A 242 27.18 17.04 -17.50
CA GLU A 242 27.79 15.86 -18.14
C GLU A 242 29.32 15.82 -17.96
N TRP A 243 29.99 16.98 -18.00
CA TRP A 243 31.43 17.05 -17.76
C TRP A 243 31.83 16.65 -16.33
N VAL A 244 30.97 16.84 -15.32
CA VAL A 244 31.25 16.37 -13.94
C VAL A 244 31.14 14.86 -13.90
N VAL A 245 30.04 14.34 -14.45
CA VAL A 245 29.72 12.91 -14.58
C VAL A 245 30.86 12.16 -15.28
N ASN A 246 31.41 12.72 -16.35
CA ASN A 246 32.49 12.13 -17.15
C ASN A 246 33.89 12.18 -16.49
N ASN A 247 34.06 12.99 -15.43
CA ASN A 247 35.33 13.14 -14.72
C ASN A 247 35.31 12.50 -13.31
N LEU A 248 34.19 11.90 -12.90
CA LEU A 248 34.14 11.07 -11.69
C LEU A 248 34.87 9.75 -11.95
N SER A 249 35.76 9.35 -11.05
CA SER A 249 36.38 8.03 -11.14
C SER A 249 35.34 6.92 -10.87
N ASP A 250 35.63 5.69 -11.28
CA ASP A 250 34.75 4.54 -10.99
C ASP A 250 34.56 4.35 -9.47
N GLU A 251 35.58 4.69 -8.67
CA GLU A 251 35.52 4.66 -7.20
C GLU A 251 34.58 5.75 -6.65
N ASP A 252 34.59 6.95 -7.24
CA ASP A 252 33.67 8.03 -6.89
C ASP A 252 32.22 7.65 -7.24
N TRP A 253 32.01 6.99 -8.38
CA TRP A 253 30.71 6.49 -8.83
C TRP A 253 30.10 5.46 -7.89
N ILE A 254 30.88 4.49 -7.41
CA ILE A 254 30.42 3.45 -6.49
C ILE A 254 29.97 4.07 -5.16
N SER A 255 30.65 5.11 -4.67
CA SER A 255 30.22 5.83 -3.46
C SER A 255 28.90 6.58 -3.65
N TRP A 256 28.62 7.04 -4.87
CA TRP A 256 27.46 7.84 -5.22
C TRP A 256 26.22 7.00 -5.56
N ALA A 257 26.40 5.90 -6.30
CA ALA A 257 25.35 4.95 -6.68
C ALA A 257 24.77 4.18 -5.49
N ALA A 258 25.45 4.20 -4.33
CA ALA A 258 24.92 3.68 -3.07
C ALA A 258 23.66 4.42 -2.56
N TYR A 259 23.29 5.56 -3.16
CA TYR A 259 21.99 6.19 -2.98
C TYR A 259 21.04 5.79 -4.12
N PRO A 260 20.09 4.86 -3.88
CA PRO A 260 19.17 4.43 -4.92
C PRO A 260 18.26 5.59 -5.34
N ASP A 261 18.43 6.06 -6.57
CA ASP A 261 17.46 6.94 -7.23
C ASP A 261 16.26 6.08 -7.63
N ASP A 262 15.12 6.33 -6.98
CA ASP A 262 13.83 5.69 -7.26
C ASP A 262 13.37 5.88 -8.72
N ARG A 263 14.01 6.77 -9.49
CA ARG A 263 13.73 7.04 -10.92
C ARG A 263 14.55 6.19 -11.90
N MET A 264 15.61 5.51 -11.47
CA MET A 264 16.41 4.65 -12.37
C MET A 264 15.61 3.42 -12.84
N GLY A 265 14.72 2.89 -11.98
CA GLY A 265 13.81 1.79 -12.35
C GLY A 265 12.76 2.17 -13.41
N GLU A 266 12.43 3.45 -13.58
CA GLU A 266 11.52 3.90 -14.66
C GLU A 266 12.24 4.10 -16.00
N ARG A 267 13.57 4.30 -16.00
CA ARG A 267 14.37 4.40 -17.23
C ARG A 267 14.72 3.04 -17.82
N GLU A 268 15.03 2.04 -17.00
CA GLU A 268 15.33 0.68 -17.51
C GLU A 268 14.09 -0.07 -18.01
N VAL A 269 12.89 0.24 -17.50
CA VAL A 269 11.65 -0.40 -18.00
C VAL A 269 11.19 0.19 -19.35
N ARG A 270 11.75 1.31 -19.83
CA ARG A 270 11.48 1.80 -21.19
C ARG A 270 12.48 1.33 -22.24
N VAL A 271 13.54 0.63 -21.85
CA VAL A 271 14.53 0.06 -22.78
C VAL A 271 14.39 -1.48 -22.89
N ALA A 272 13.54 -2.11 -22.08
CA ALA A 272 13.28 -3.56 -22.12
C ALA A 272 11.80 -3.94 -22.32
N THR A 273 11.00 -3.07 -22.96
CA THR A 273 9.68 -3.45 -23.53
C THR A 273 9.61 -3.18 -25.03
N GLY A 274 10.77 -3.20 -25.70
CA GLY A 274 10.84 -3.41 -27.14
C GLY A 274 10.43 -4.84 -27.45
N GLU A 275 9.13 -5.00 -27.66
CA GLU A 275 8.50 -5.95 -28.57
C GLU A 275 9.29 -7.25 -28.87
N ALA A 276 8.89 -8.34 -28.22
CA ALA A 276 9.20 -9.71 -28.66
C ALA A 276 8.80 -10.03 -30.12
N GLY A 277 8.17 -9.08 -30.83
CA GLY A 277 7.89 -9.16 -32.26
C GLY A 277 9.04 -8.73 -33.17
N GLU A 278 9.96 -7.87 -32.74
CA GLU A 278 11.06 -7.40 -33.60
C GLU A 278 12.19 -8.44 -33.74
N GLU A 279 12.46 -9.21 -32.67
CA GLU A 279 13.46 -10.29 -32.71
C GLU A 279 13.00 -11.45 -33.61
N GLN A 280 11.71 -11.81 -33.56
CA GLN A 280 11.14 -12.82 -34.46
C GLN A 280 11.10 -12.31 -35.92
N ALA A 281 10.74 -11.05 -36.14
CA ALA A 281 10.76 -10.46 -37.50
C ALA A 281 12.17 -10.33 -38.09
N ALA A 282 13.21 -10.18 -37.25
CA ALA A 282 14.60 -10.18 -37.68
C ALA A 282 15.10 -11.60 -38.02
N LEU A 283 14.70 -12.61 -37.24
CA LEU A 283 14.98 -14.03 -37.52
C LEU A 283 14.28 -14.50 -38.81
N ASP A 284 13.01 -14.16 -39.00
CA ASP A 284 12.24 -14.52 -40.20
C ASP A 284 12.83 -13.90 -41.48
N LYS A 285 13.37 -12.69 -41.41
CA LYS A 285 14.08 -12.04 -42.53
C LYS A 285 15.44 -12.69 -42.85
N LEU A 286 16.11 -13.23 -41.84
CA LEU A 286 17.39 -13.93 -42.00
C LEU A 286 17.19 -15.33 -42.60
N GLU A 287 16.10 -16.01 -42.27
CA GLU A 287 15.73 -17.29 -42.89
C GLU A 287 15.22 -17.12 -44.32
N ALA A 288 14.48 -16.05 -44.63
CA ALA A 288 14.03 -15.76 -46.00
C ALA A 288 15.17 -15.33 -46.96
N ALA A 289 16.34 -14.99 -46.41
CA ALA A 289 17.53 -14.59 -47.18
C ALA A 289 18.52 -15.76 -47.44
N ARG A 290 18.21 -16.97 -46.98
CA ARG A 290 18.95 -18.21 -47.24
C ARG A 290 18.25 -19.05 -48.31
#